data_AF-A0AB74V3I5-F1
#
_entry.id   AF-A0AB74V3I5-F1
#
_cell.length_a   1.000
_cell.length_b   1.000
_cell.length_c   1.000
_cell.angle_alpha   90.00
_cell.angle_beta   90.00
_cell.angle_gamma   90.00
#
_symmetry.space_group_name_H-M   'P 1'
#
loop_
_entity.id
_entity.type
_entity.pdbx_description
1 polymer ?
#
loop_
_entity_poly.entity_id
_entity_poly.type
_entity_poly.pdbx_seq_one_letter_code
_entity_poly.pdbx_strand_id
1 'polypeptide(L)'
;MFYSRKLNRETGRVEVWECEWSNSDAGAARKEFIRKHGDEEDVEFEHEQYSAAAAVCWAPGRTIGNIAVSSEEVFGHFEGKSGTNAILPCHIVPCGKFRHGARRWYCKTHQIHWGTNADIAALPESGDVRCSSHLMEMSYVVDPLEVEFNEYEEIGIWCSLPPAISSRPIEKRAPKIHVHKRFSGAERKELDRDFDAIVCSYNQDAGLFANTEITLIQVTPPAAFEFVRSVEQGYETSCVTCKKCGYPHLDLGSFARTPHAKHFCGNCGNDSVWSDGKIVSTPLKPLHDQFNNSNTYVTPDRRLNLDDYVGHHFDMWSSTPAVLWTADRPQEKGIHVHVYDGNGPRRIEDDTFGEVILNGEVLDRKHLWQLMAANTLY
;
A
#
# COMPACT_ATOMS: atom_id res chain seq x y z
N MET A 1 -20.02 19.06 -8.29
CA MET A 1 -19.82 19.80 -7.03
C MET A 1 -18.98 18.94 -6.10
N PHE A 2 -18.20 19.53 -5.19
CA PHE A 2 -17.37 18.82 -4.21
C PHE A 2 -17.22 19.64 -2.92
N TYR A 3 -16.68 19.08 -1.85
CA TYR A 3 -16.50 19.79 -0.57
C TYR A 3 -15.04 20.15 -0.29
N SER A 4 -14.76 21.39 0.10
CA SER A 4 -13.42 21.87 0.45
C SER A 4 -13.37 22.58 1.80
N ARG A 5 -12.17 22.69 2.37
CA ARG A 5 -11.93 23.35 3.66
C ARG A 5 -11.31 24.73 3.52
N LYS A 6 -11.78 25.69 4.32
CA LYS A 6 -11.29 27.06 4.38
C LYS A 6 -11.05 27.49 5.82
N LEU A 7 -9.94 28.15 6.13
CA LEU A 7 -9.72 28.70 7.47
C LEU A 7 -10.43 30.06 7.61
N ASN A 8 -11.31 30.16 8.59
CA ASN A 8 -11.83 31.45 9.03
C ASN A 8 -10.79 32.14 9.91
N ARG A 9 -10.21 33.24 9.40
CA ARG A 9 -9.12 33.97 10.09
C ARG A 9 -9.59 34.70 11.36
N GLU A 10 -10.88 35.01 11.48
CA GLU A 10 -11.44 35.69 12.65
C GLU A 10 -11.67 34.72 13.80
N THR A 11 -12.19 33.53 13.49
CA THR A 11 -12.55 32.53 14.50
C THR A 11 -11.45 31.47 14.73
N GLY A 12 -10.50 31.36 13.81
CA GLY A 12 -9.48 30.31 13.81
C GLY A 12 -10.03 28.91 13.52
N ARG A 13 -11.28 28.80 13.03
CA ARG A 13 -11.95 27.54 12.75
C ARG A 13 -11.79 27.13 11.28
N VAL A 14 -11.73 25.82 11.03
CA VAL A 14 -11.79 25.27 9.67
C VAL A 14 -13.25 25.06 9.30
N GLU A 15 -13.68 25.76 8.25
CA GLU A 15 -15.03 25.73 7.71
C GLU A 15 -15.10 24.74 6.54
N VAL A 16 -16.24 24.04 6.44
CA VAL A 16 -16.59 23.13 5.35
C VAL A 16 -17.46 23.87 4.35
N TRP A 17 -17.06 23.84 3.09
CA TRP A 17 -17.72 24.54 1.99
C TRP A 17 -17.99 23.61 0.83
N GLU A 18 -19.16 23.75 0.21
CA GLU A 18 -19.48 23.20 -1.10
C GLU A 18 -18.86 24.08 -2.18
N CYS A 19 -18.26 23.43 -3.17
CA CYS A 19 -17.40 24.02 -4.18
C CYS A 19 -17.68 23.47 -5.57
N GLU A 20 -17.36 24.27 -6.57
CA GLU A 20 -17.25 23.86 -7.97
C GLU A 20 -15.90 24.27 -8.54
N TRP A 21 -15.52 23.60 -9.62
CA TRP A 21 -14.42 24.05 -10.47
C TRP A 21 -14.97 25.08 -11.45
N SER A 22 -14.33 26.23 -11.56
CA SER A 22 -14.67 27.21 -12.60
C SER A 22 -14.44 26.59 -13.98
N ASN A 23 -15.43 26.65 -14.87
CA ASN A 23 -15.21 26.33 -16.28
C ASN A 23 -14.21 27.33 -16.88
N SER A 24 -13.09 26.86 -17.40
CA SER A 24 -12.19 27.72 -18.17
C SER A 24 -11.75 27.04 -19.46
N ASP A 25 -12.28 27.52 -20.58
CA ASP A 25 -11.85 27.18 -21.94
C ASP A 25 -10.43 27.66 -22.29
N ALA A 26 -9.68 28.26 -21.34
CA ALA A 26 -8.34 28.78 -21.58
C ALA A 26 -7.45 28.96 -20.32
N GLY A 27 -7.70 28.25 -19.21
CA GLY A 27 -6.94 28.44 -17.96
C GLY A 27 -6.93 27.23 -17.03
N ALA A 28 -6.15 27.29 -15.96
CA ALA A 28 -6.21 26.31 -14.87
C ALA A 28 -7.50 26.52 -14.08
N ALA A 29 -8.32 25.48 -13.97
CA ALA A 29 -9.59 25.53 -13.24
C ALA A 29 -9.39 26.05 -11.80
N ARG A 30 -10.15 27.07 -11.41
CA ARG A 30 -10.12 27.68 -10.08
C ARG A 30 -11.22 27.06 -9.22
N LYS A 31 -10.90 26.77 -7.97
CA LYS A 31 -11.88 26.35 -6.97
C LYS A 31 -12.76 27.53 -6.54
N GLU A 32 -14.06 27.42 -6.72
CA GLU A 32 -15.06 28.39 -6.28
C GLU A 32 -15.80 27.87 -5.05
N PHE A 33 -15.91 28.69 -4.01
CA PHE A 33 -16.59 28.36 -2.75
C PHE A 33 -18.02 28.88 -2.81
N ILE A 34 -18.99 27.97 -2.94
CA ILE A 34 -20.39 28.31 -3.21
C ILE A 34 -21.16 28.51 -1.91
N ARG A 35 -21.12 27.51 -1.01
CA ARG A 35 -21.97 27.49 0.18
C ARG A 35 -21.25 26.91 1.38
N LYS A 36 -21.28 27.61 2.51
CA LYS A 36 -20.81 27.08 3.80
C LYS A 36 -21.82 26.07 4.36
N HIS A 37 -21.35 24.88 4.71
CA HIS A 37 -22.15 23.83 5.35
C HIS A 37 -22.00 23.85 6.87
N GLY A 38 -20.82 24.20 7.38
CA GLY A 38 -20.58 24.29 8.82
C GLY A 38 -19.10 24.48 9.15
N ASP A 39 -18.77 24.29 10.43
CA ASP A 39 -17.38 24.15 10.89
C ASP A 39 -17.05 22.66 10.99
N GLU A 40 -15.85 22.22 10.59
CA GLU A 40 -15.46 20.79 10.53
C GLU A 40 -15.59 20.07 11.89
N GLU A 41 -15.56 20.80 13.00
CA GLU A 41 -15.75 20.24 14.35
C GLU A 41 -17.22 20.03 14.75
N ASP A 42 -18.14 20.71 14.07
CA ASP A 42 -19.56 20.76 14.42
C ASP A 42 -20.42 19.93 13.43
N VAL A 43 -19.83 19.45 12.33
CA VAL A 43 -20.49 18.64 11.31
C VAL A 43 -20.16 17.15 11.55
N GLU A 44 -21.17 16.38 11.94
CA GLU A 44 -21.11 14.92 11.81
C GLU A 44 -21.36 14.57 10.34
N PHE A 45 -20.31 14.15 9.64
CA PHE A 45 -20.48 13.54 8.33
C PHE A 45 -20.95 12.10 8.57
N GLU A 46 -22.20 11.79 8.21
CA GLU A 46 -22.57 10.41 7.92
C GLU A 46 -21.60 9.92 6.84
N HIS A 47 -21.03 8.71 7.00
CA HIS A 47 -20.17 8.12 5.98
C HIS A 47 -21.01 7.93 4.71
N GLU A 48 -21.04 8.95 3.85
CA GLU A 48 -21.95 8.96 2.72
C GLU A 48 -21.61 7.81 1.77
N GLN A 49 -22.65 7.04 1.49
CA GLN A 49 -22.75 6.07 0.41
C GLN A 49 -22.47 6.78 -0.92
N TYR A 50 -21.23 6.74 -1.38
CA TYR A 50 -20.90 7.11 -2.75
C TYR A 50 -20.09 6.01 -3.43
N SER A 51 -20.72 5.43 -4.43
CA SER A 51 -20.16 4.49 -5.39
C SER A 51 -20.14 5.20 -6.75
N ALA A 52 -18.94 5.42 -7.28
CA ALA A 52 -18.64 5.39 -8.71
C ALA A 52 -17.11 5.31 -8.85
N ALA A 53 -16.62 4.10 -9.14
CA ALA A 53 -15.22 3.65 -9.09
C ALA A 53 -14.58 3.72 -7.69
N ALA A 54 -13.73 2.75 -7.36
CA ALA A 54 -12.93 2.75 -6.14
C ALA A 54 -11.48 2.94 -6.54
N ALA A 55 -10.86 4.06 -6.15
CA ALA A 55 -9.44 4.26 -6.38
C ALA A 55 -8.64 3.90 -5.12
N VAL A 56 -7.52 3.22 -5.31
CA VAL A 56 -6.51 2.99 -4.27
C VAL A 56 -5.36 3.95 -4.55
N CYS A 57 -5.07 4.86 -3.62
CA CYS A 57 -3.96 5.79 -3.74
C CYS A 57 -2.92 5.57 -2.64
N TRP A 58 -1.64 5.78 -2.95
CA TRP A 58 -0.56 5.73 -1.97
C TRP A 58 0.60 6.63 -2.35
N ALA A 59 1.34 7.09 -1.35
CA ALA A 59 2.60 7.79 -1.54
C ALA A 59 3.78 6.83 -1.34
N PRO A 60 4.94 7.09 -1.99
CA PRO A 60 6.18 6.40 -1.65
C PRO A 60 6.51 6.61 -0.16
N GLY A 61 6.57 5.51 0.61
CA GLY A 61 6.96 5.53 2.02
C GLY A 61 5.95 6.11 3.03
N ARG A 62 4.71 6.41 2.61
CA ARG A 62 3.61 6.79 3.53
C ARG A 62 2.35 6.03 3.19
N THR A 63 1.60 5.65 4.22
CA THR A 63 0.25 5.15 4.01
C THR A 63 -0.67 6.30 3.73
N ILE A 64 -1.89 6.02 3.28
CA ILE A 64 -2.97 6.99 3.38
C ILE A 64 -3.87 6.51 4.50
N GLY A 65 -4.40 7.45 5.29
CA GLY A 65 -5.33 7.13 6.37
C GLY A 65 -6.61 6.45 5.91
N ASN A 66 -7.00 6.77 4.67
CA ASN A 66 -8.05 6.15 3.91
C ASN A 66 -7.51 5.92 2.49
N ILE A 67 -6.93 4.73 2.23
CA ILE A 67 -6.32 4.37 0.94
C ILE A 67 -7.38 4.27 -0.16
N ALA A 68 -8.60 3.88 0.23
CA ALA A 68 -9.76 3.93 -0.63
C ALA A 68 -10.23 5.38 -0.78
N VAL A 69 -10.11 5.90 -1.99
CA VAL A 69 -10.66 7.19 -2.36
C VAL A 69 -11.93 6.93 -3.15
N SER A 70 -13.08 7.21 -2.51
CA SER A 70 -14.42 7.06 -3.07
C SER A 70 -15.12 8.40 -3.34
N SER A 71 -14.41 9.53 -3.19
CA SER A 71 -15.02 10.85 -3.36
C SER A 71 -14.95 11.31 -4.82
N GLU A 72 -16.06 11.84 -5.33
CA GLU A 72 -16.13 12.55 -6.63
C GLU A 72 -15.08 13.67 -6.77
N GLU A 73 -14.61 14.25 -5.66
CA GLU A 73 -13.55 15.27 -5.64
C GLU A 73 -12.23 14.79 -6.29
N VAL A 74 -12.00 13.48 -6.36
CA VAL A 74 -10.70 12.89 -6.72
C VAL A 74 -10.66 12.31 -8.13
N PHE A 75 -11.80 11.88 -8.70
CA PHE A 75 -11.81 11.26 -10.03
C PHE A 75 -11.39 12.20 -11.17
N GLY A 76 -11.54 13.51 -11.00
CA GLY A 76 -11.03 14.51 -11.96
C GLY A 76 -9.49 14.64 -11.99
N HIS A 77 -8.77 13.95 -11.10
CA HIS A 77 -7.31 14.03 -10.97
C HIS A 77 -6.56 12.79 -11.49
N PHE A 78 -7.26 11.80 -12.05
CA PHE A 78 -6.65 10.61 -12.63
C PHE A 78 -6.59 10.71 -14.16
N GLU A 79 -5.40 10.55 -14.73
CA GLU A 79 -5.18 10.55 -16.19
C GLU A 79 -5.40 9.17 -16.84
N GLY A 80 -5.58 8.11 -16.04
CA GLY A 80 -5.75 6.73 -16.53
C GLY A 80 -6.29 5.74 -15.48
N LYS A 81 -6.14 4.44 -15.74
CA LYS A 81 -6.50 3.37 -14.79
C LYS A 81 -5.44 3.13 -13.71
N SER A 82 -4.21 3.57 -13.94
CA SER A 82 -3.13 3.58 -12.97
C SER A 82 -2.13 4.68 -13.33
N GLY A 83 -1.34 5.11 -12.35
CA GLY A 83 -0.27 6.09 -12.57
C GLY A 83 0.46 6.45 -11.28
N THR A 84 1.44 7.34 -11.38
CA THR A 84 2.29 7.80 -10.27
C THR A 84 2.20 9.30 -10.01
N ASN A 85 1.30 9.99 -10.69
CA ASN A 85 1.24 11.45 -10.80
C ASN A 85 -0.08 12.06 -10.27
N ALA A 86 -0.87 11.30 -9.49
CA ALA A 86 -2.10 11.85 -8.93
C ALA A 86 -1.79 12.88 -7.84
N ILE A 87 -2.35 14.08 -7.95
CA ILE A 87 -2.27 15.11 -6.92
C ILE A 87 -3.64 15.19 -6.24
N LEU A 88 -3.71 14.73 -4.98
CA LEU A 88 -4.95 14.64 -4.24
C LEU A 88 -5.20 15.89 -3.37
N PRO A 89 -6.47 16.32 -3.21
CA PRO A 89 -6.81 17.42 -2.32
C PRO A 89 -6.52 17.09 -0.85
N CYS A 90 -6.24 18.12 -0.06
CA CYS A 90 -6.03 17.98 1.38
C CYS A 90 -7.35 17.74 2.11
N HIS A 91 -7.49 16.58 2.75
CA HIS A 91 -8.56 16.33 3.71
C HIS A 91 -8.06 16.61 5.14
N ILE A 92 -8.36 17.81 5.66
CA ILE A 92 -7.86 18.29 6.95
C ILE A 92 -8.93 18.06 8.02
N VAL A 93 -8.59 17.30 9.07
CA VAL A 93 -9.49 16.96 10.18
C VAL A 93 -8.89 17.35 11.53
N PRO A 94 -9.72 17.59 12.56
CA PRO A 94 -9.23 17.86 13.91
C PRO A 94 -8.53 16.62 14.51
N CYS A 95 -7.34 16.79 15.07
CA CYS A 95 -6.55 15.70 15.68
C CYS A 95 -6.07 16.02 17.12
N GLY A 96 -6.86 16.81 17.84
CA GLY A 96 -6.65 17.15 19.24
C GLY A 96 -6.03 18.53 19.41
N LYS A 97 -5.17 18.68 20.43
CA LYS A 97 -4.51 19.95 20.76
C LYS A 97 -2.99 19.77 20.86
N PHE A 98 -2.24 20.81 20.51
CA PHE A 98 -0.82 20.91 20.82
C PHE A 98 -0.60 21.08 22.32
N ARG A 99 0.65 20.89 22.78
CA ARG A 99 1.02 21.04 24.22
C ARG A 99 0.67 22.41 24.80
N HIS A 100 0.68 23.45 23.98
CA HIS A 100 0.30 24.82 24.35
C HIS A 100 -1.21 25.11 24.21
N GLY A 101 -2.04 24.07 24.05
CA GLY A 101 -3.50 24.17 24.03
C GLY A 101 -4.13 24.57 22.70
N ALA A 102 -3.34 24.98 21.70
CA ALA A 102 -3.89 25.30 20.37
C ALA A 102 -4.41 24.04 19.67
N ARG A 103 -5.37 24.23 18.77
CA ARG A 103 -5.94 23.14 17.96
C ARG A 103 -4.87 22.55 17.05
N ARG A 104 -4.82 21.22 17.00
CA ARG A 104 -3.95 20.46 16.12
C ARG A 104 -4.83 19.80 15.06
N TRP A 105 -4.43 19.94 13.81
CA TRP A 105 -5.15 19.36 12.67
C TRP A 105 -4.29 18.30 11.99
N TYR A 106 -4.92 17.50 11.15
CA TYR A 106 -4.26 16.40 10.46
C TYR A 106 -4.79 16.27 9.03
N CYS A 107 -3.88 16.22 8.06
CA CYS A 107 -4.23 15.88 6.70
C CYS A 107 -4.31 14.36 6.56
N LYS A 108 -5.51 13.80 6.41
CA LYS A 108 -5.71 12.35 6.18
C LYS A 108 -5.10 11.88 4.87
N THR A 109 -5.18 12.70 3.83
CA THR A 109 -4.65 12.40 2.49
C THR A 109 -3.13 12.24 2.52
N HIS A 110 -2.41 13.22 3.07
CA HIS A 110 -0.95 13.29 3.03
C HIS A 110 -0.26 12.86 4.33
N GLN A 111 -1.06 12.44 5.31
CA GLN A 111 -0.66 11.98 6.63
C GLN A 111 0.29 12.92 7.39
N ILE A 112 -0.01 14.21 7.42
CA ILE A 112 0.83 15.21 8.08
C ILE A 112 0.00 16.09 9.01
N HIS A 113 0.56 16.43 10.17
CA HIS A 113 -0.03 17.42 11.06
C HIS A 113 -0.06 18.80 10.39
N TRP A 114 -1.10 19.57 10.69
CA TRP A 114 -1.31 20.92 10.19
C TRP A 114 -1.77 21.83 11.33
N GLY A 115 -1.56 23.14 11.16
CA GLY A 115 -2.02 24.17 12.10
C GLY A 115 -0.92 24.74 13.00
N THR A 116 0.35 24.55 12.63
CA THR A 116 1.46 25.29 13.23
C THR A 116 1.44 26.76 12.77
N ASN A 117 2.19 27.64 13.44
CA ASN A 117 2.32 29.04 13.02
C ASN A 117 2.86 29.17 11.58
N ALA A 118 3.74 28.25 11.17
CA ALA A 118 4.26 28.22 9.79
C ALA A 118 3.17 27.85 8.79
N ASP A 119 2.31 26.88 9.12
CA ASP A 119 1.18 26.49 8.26
C ASP A 119 0.18 27.65 8.09
N ILE A 120 -0.12 28.36 9.19
CA ILE A 120 -1.03 29.51 9.16
C ILE A 120 -0.43 30.65 8.33
N ALA A 121 0.87 30.92 8.47
CA ALA A 121 1.57 31.94 7.69
C ALA A 121 1.64 31.59 6.19
N ALA A 122 1.65 30.30 5.84
CA ALA A 122 1.68 29.82 4.45
C ALA A 122 0.30 29.80 3.76
N LEU A 123 -0.78 30.22 4.45
CA LEU A 123 -2.12 30.23 3.87
C LEU A 123 -2.22 31.23 2.70
N PRO A 124 -2.77 30.82 1.54
CA PRO A 124 -3.02 31.73 0.44
C PRO A 124 -4.08 32.78 0.84
N GLU A 125 -4.15 33.88 0.08
CA GLU A 125 -5.18 34.90 0.27
C GLU A 125 -6.60 34.34 0.19
N SER A 126 -6.82 33.27 -0.60
CA SER A 126 -8.11 32.58 -0.69
C SER A 126 -8.55 31.95 0.64
N GLY A 127 -7.62 31.66 1.55
CA GLY A 127 -7.87 30.95 2.80
C GLY A 127 -7.94 29.43 2.67
N ASP A 128 -7.62 28.87 1.49
CA ASP A 128 -7.59 27.42 1.24
C ASP A 128 -6.63 26.73 2.20
N VAL A 129 -7.12 25.73 2.93
CA VAL A 129 -6.27 24.96 3.83
C VAL A 129 -5.54 23.87 3.04
N ARG A 130 -4.22 23.98 2.97
CA ARG A 130 -3.35 23.00 2.29
C ARG A 130 -2.21 22.61 3.22
N CYS A 131 -1.92 21.32 3.29
CA CYS A 131 -0.75 20.84 4.01
C CYS A 131 0.53 21.07 3.20
N SER A 132 1.69 20.94 3.85
CA SER A 132 2.99 21.10 3.19
C SER A 132 3.27 20.08 2.09
N SER A 133 2.51 18.99 2.03
CA SER A 133 2.62 17.94 0.99
C SER A 133 1.49 17.98 -0.05
N HIS A 134 0.73 19.07 -0.15
CA HIS A 134 -0.46 19.15 -1.04
C HIS A 134 -0.18 19.04 -2.55
N LEU A 135 1.07 19.10 -2.99
CA LEU A 135 1.50 18.89 -4.37
C LEU A 135 2.25 17.56 -4.55
N MET A 136 2.24 16.69 -3.53
CA MET A 136 2.88 15.39 -3.61
C MET A 136 2.16 14.54 -4.65
N GLU A 137 2.92 14.09 -5.64
CA GLU A 137 2.45 13.09 -6.59
C GLU A 137 2.30 11.73 -5.89
N MET A 138 1.16 11.10 -6.11
CA MET A 138 0.78 9.82 -5.54
C MET A 138 0.56 8.79 -6.63
N SER A 139 0.89 7.55 -6.27
CA SER A 139 0.54 6.39 -7.06
C SER A 139 -0.93 6.04 -6.87
N TYR A 140 -1.57 5.55 -7.92
CA TYR A 140 -2.98 5.21 -7.89
C TYR A 140 -3.32 4.03 -8.80
N VAL A 141 -4.40 3.33 -8.45
CA VAL A 141 -5.11 2.39 -9.31
C VAL A 141 -6.59 2.68 -9.20
N VAL A 142 -7.27 2.87 -10.32
CA VAL A 142 -8.72 2.99 -10.43
C VAL A 142 -9.28 1.59 -10.72
N ASP A 143 -10.30 1.19 -9.96
CA ASP A 143 -10.93 -0.13 -10.04
C ASP A 143 -9.89 -1.27 -9.93
N PRO A 144 -9.18 -1.34 -8.78
CA PRO A 144 -8.20 -2.39 -8.55
C PRO A 144 -8.87 -3.77 -8.61
N LEU A 145 -8.07 -4.81 -8.89
CA LEU A 145 -8.55 -6.17 -8.76
C LEU A 145 -9.04 -6.41 -7.33
N GLU A 146 -10.29 -6.84 -7.21
CA GLU A 146 -10.84 -7.36 -5.97
C GLU A 146 -10.59 -8.87 -5.90
N VAL A 147 -9.94 -9.31 -4.83
CA VAL A 147 -9.70 -10.71 -4.50
C VAL A 147 -10.62 -11.07 -3.34
N GLU A 148 -11.65 -11.85 -3.64
CA GLU A 148 -12.59 -12.38 -2.66
C GLU A 148 -12.06 -13.71 -2.11
N PHE A 149 -12.03 -13.86 -0.79
CA PHE A 149 -11.66 -15.12 -0.15
C PHE A 149 -12.84 -16.09 -0.11
N ASN A 150 -12.62 -17.32 -0.57
CA ASN A 150 -13.57 -18.41 -0.52
C ASN A 150 -12.85 -19.76 -0.38
N GLU A 151 -13.62 -20.82 -0.16
CA GLU A 151 -13.09 -22.16 0.13
C GLU A 151 -12.72 -22.97 -1.13
N TYR A 152 -13.17 -22.55 -2.30
CA TYR A 152 -13.01 -23.31 -3.54
C TYR A 152 -11.89 -22.79 -4.44
N GLU A 153 -11.16 -21.77 -4.01
CA GLU A 153 -10.03 -21.19 -4.73
C GLU A 153 -8.75 -21.24 -3.89
N GLU A 154 -7.67 -21.68 -4.53
CA GLU A 154 -6.33 -21.47 -4.03
C GLU A 154 -5.83 -20.11 -4.50
N ILE A 155 -5.47 -19.26 -3.55
CA ILE A 155 -5.05 -17.87 -3.74
C ILE A 155 -3.66 -17.71 -3.13
N GLY A 156 -2.75 -17.18 -3.94
CA GLY A 156 -1.44 -16.76 -3.48
C GLY A 156 -1.20 -15.31 -3.86
N ILE A 157 -0.74 -14.50 -2.91
CA ILE A 157 -0.43 -13.09 -3.12
C ILE A 157 1.00 -12.83 -2.71
N TRP A 158 1.83 -12.32 -3.60
CA TRP A 158 3.23 -11.98 -3.33
C TRP A 158 3.54 -10.53 -3.63
N CYS A 159 4.62 -10.04 -3.01
CA CYS A 159 5.25 -8.80 -3.41
C CYS A 159 6.23 -9.10 -4.57
N SER A 160 5.85 -8.74 -5.79
CA SER A 160 6.71 -8.88 -6.98
C SER A 160 7.78 -7.80 -6.99
N LEU A 161 9.03 -8.23 -6.81
CA LEU A 161 10.21 -7.37 -6.78
C LEU A 161 11.02 -7.49 -8.09
N PRO A 162 11.80 -6.47 -8.46
CA PRO A 162 12.79 -6.61 -9.53
C PRO A 162 13.76 -7.76 -9.22
N PRO A 163 14.34 -8.41 -10.26
CA PRO A 163 15.29 -9.50 -10.08
C PRO A 163 16.49 -9.06 -9.25
N ALA A 164 17.06 -10.02 -8.53
CA ALA A 164 18.32 -9.86 -7.81
C ALA A 164 19.48 -9.73 -8.81
N ILE A 165 19.53 -10.67 -9.75
CA ILE A 165 20.54 -10.80 -10.79
C ILE A 165 19.79 -11.12 -12.09
N SER A 166 20.31 -10.60 -13.19
CA SER A 166 19.82 -10.84 -14.53
C SER A 166 21.01 -10.86 -15.49
N SER A 167 20.91 -11.62 -16.57
CA SER A 167 21.90 -11.54 -17.65
C SER A 167 21.74 -10.30 -18.53
N ARG A 168 20.69 -9.49 -18.28
CA ARG A 168 20.47 -8.17 -18.88
C ARG A 168 20.51 -7.07 -17.80
N PRO A 169 20.67 -5.80 -18.20
CA PRO A 169 20.56 -4.69 -17.26
C PRO A 169 19.21 -4.72 -16.51
N ILE A 170 19.28 -4.64 -15.19
CA ILE A 170 18.09 -4.62 -14.33
C ILE A 170 17.56 -3.20 -14.27
N GLU A 171 16.34 -3.00 -14.75
CA GLU A 171 15.60 -1.76 -14.51
C GLU A 171 15.07 -1.76 -13.08
N LYS A 172 15.51 -0.79 -12.28
CA LYS A 172 14.97 -0.59 -10.94
C LYS A 172 13.52 -0.13 -11.04
N ARG A 173 12.64 -0.73 -10.24
CA ARG A 173 11.20 -0.41 -10.25
C ARG A 173 10.60 -0.50 -8.85
N ALA A 174 9.43 0.11 -8.69
CA ALA A 174 8.58 -0.17 -7.54
C ALA A 174 8.12 -1.64 -7.57
N PRO A 175 7.79 -2.22 -6.40
CA PRO A 175 7.12 -3.51 -6.31
C PRO A 175 5.77 -3.50 -7.00
N LYS A 176 5.32 -4.69 -7.36
CA LYS A 176 3.95 -4.97 -7.80
C LYS A 176 3.34 -6.02 -6.89
N ILE A 177 2.04 -6.22 -6.99
CA ILE A 177 1.32 -7.28 -6.30
C ILE A 177 1.07 -8.40 -7.28
N HIS A 178 1.71 -9.54 -7.05
CA HIS A 178 1.54 -10.73 -7.88
C HIS A 178 0.41 -11.58 -7.32
N VAL A 179 -0.57 -11.93 -8.15
CA VAL A 179 -1.72 -12.74 -7.72
C VAL A 179 -1.77 -14.02 -8.54
N HIS A 180 -1.75 -15.14 -7.82
CA HIS A 180 -2.15 -16.44 -8.32
C HIS A 180 -3.55 -16.77 -7.85
N LYS A 181 -4.39 -17.24 -8.77
CA LYS A 181 -5.72 -17.76 -8.48
C LYS A 181 -5.99 -19.01 -9.31
N ARG A 182 -6.50 -20.06 -8.68
CA ARG A 182 -7.00 -21.26 -9.36
C ARG A 182 -8.10 -21.91 -8.54
N PHE A 183 -8.99 -22.64 -9.21
CA PHE A 183 -9.92 -23.51 -8.50
C PHE A 183 -9.17 -24.62 -7.75
N SER A 184 -9.61 -24.93 -6.53
CA SER A 184 -9.05 -26.01 -5.72
C SER A 184 -9.08 -27.33 -6.48
N GLY A 185 -7.92 -27.97 -6.60
CA GLY A 185 -7.75 -29.21 -7.37
C GLY A 185 -7.56 -29.03 -8.89
N ALA A 186 -7.63 -27.81 -9.42
CA ALA A 186 -7.30 -27.55 -10.82
C ALA A 186 -5.78 -27.42 -11.03
N GLU A 187 -5.27 -28.02 -12.11
CA GLU A 187 -3.84 -27.89 -12.48
C GLU A 187 -3.51 -26.50 -13.02
N ARG A 188 -4.45 -25.90 -13.78
CA ARG A 188 -4.22 -24.62 -14.48
C ARG A 188 -4.66 -23.43 -13.64
N LYS A 189 -3.83 -22.39 -13.63
CA LYS A 189 -4.15 -21.08 -13.03
C LYS A 189 -5.17 -20.32 -13.88
N GLU A 190 -6.16 -19.72 -13.22
CA GLU A 190 -7.11 -18.78 -13.82
C GLU A 190 -6.50 -17.38 -13.88
N LEU A 191 -5.76 -17.01 -12.83
CA LEU A 191 -5.04 -15.74 -12.75
C LEU A 191 -3.58 -15.99 -12.35
N ASP A 192 -2.67 -15.36 -13.07
CA ASP A 192 -1.23 -15.36 -12.81
C ASP A 192 -0.62 -14.12 -13.46
N ARG A 193 -0.53 -13.02 -12.70
CA ARG A 193 0.04 -11.75 -13.18
C ARG A 193 0.26 -10.76 -12.04
N ASP A 194 1.04 -9.73 -12.39
CA ASP A 194 1.28 -8.56 -11.56
C ASP A 194 0.18 -7.50 -11.72
N PHE A 195 -0.11 -6.82 -10.60
CA PHE A 195 -1.00 -5.68 -10.46
C PHE A 195 -0.27 -4.54 -9.73
N ASP A 196 -0.63 -3.29 -10.01
CA ASP A 196 0.00 -2.15 -9.32
C ASP A 196 -0.50 -2.01 -7.87
N ALA A 197 -1.74 -2.42 -7.60
CA ALA A 197 -2.33 -2.65 -6.28
C ALA A 197 -3.58 -3.52 -6.42
N ILE A 198 -4.03 -4.13 -5.33
CA ILE A 198 -5.27 -4.91 -5.28
C ILE A 198 -6.07 -4.57 -4.01
N VAL A 199 -7.30 -5.04 -3.96
CA VAL A 199 -8.14 -5.04 -2.76
C VAL A 199 -8.48 -6.49 -2.42
N CYS A 200 -8.38 -6.84 -1.15
CA CYS A 200 -8.89 -8.11 -0.64
C CYS A 200 -10.21 -7.84 0.08
N SER A 201 -11.28 -8.52 -0.33
CA SER A 201 -12.58 -8.47 0.35
C SER A 201 -12.77 -9.70 1.22
N TYR A 202 -13.39 -9.51 2.38
CA TYR A 202 -13.59 -10.56 3.36
C TYR A 202 -14.92 -10.39 4.11
N ASN A 203 -15.48 -11.50 4.60
CA ASN A 203 -16.67 -11.46 5.44
C ASN A 203 -16.30 -10.95 6.85
N GLN A 204 -17.05 -9.98 7.37
CA GLN A 204 -16.88 -9.42 8.73
C GLN A 204 -16.87 -10.49 9.82
N ASP A 205 -17.58 -11.61 9.62
CA ASP A 205 -17.58 -12.76 10.53
C ASP A 205 -16.19 -13.37 10.77
N ALA A 206 -15.23 -13.10 9.86
CA ALA A 206 -13.83 -13.50 10.05
C ALA A 206 -13.11 -12.70 11.16
N GLY A 207 -13.69 -11.59 11.63
CA GLY A 207 -13.21 -10.86 12.82
C GLY A 207 -11.81 -10.26 12.69
N LEU A 208 -11.36 -9.91 11.48
CA LEU A 208 -9.98 -9.46 11.22
C LEU A 208 -9.63 -8.13 11.92
N PHE A 209 -10.60 -7.23 12.08
CA PHE A 209 -10.40 -5.94 12.74
C PHE A 209 -11.53 -5.62 13.70
N ALA A 210 -11.22 -4.80 14.71
CA ALA A 210 -12.20 -4.34 15.68
C ALA A 210 -13.25 -3.37 15.09
N ASN A 211 -12.91 -2.65 14.02
CA ASN A 211 -13.88 -1.84 13.29
C ASN A 211 -14.57 -2.71 12.24
N THR A 212 -15.85 -3.01 12.47
CA THR A 212 -16.68 -3.84 11.60
C THR A 212 -16.96 -3.20 10.24
N GLU A 213 -16.83 -1.88 10.09
CA GLU A 213 -17.02 -1.20 8.80
C GLU A 213 -15.92 -1.52 7.78
N ILE A 214 -14.80 -2.10 8.22
CA ILE A 214 -13.67 -2.44 7.35
C ILE A 214 -13.94 -3.80 6.73
N THR A 215 -14.40 -3.85 5.49
CA THR A 215 -14.62 -5.11 4.73
C THR A 215 -13.64 -5.28 3.56
N LEU A 216 -12.89 -4.23 3.25
CA LEU A 216 -11.95 -4.16 2.15
C LEU A 216 -10.57 -3.78 2.67
N ILE A 217 -9.56 -4.55 2.28
CA ILE A 217 -8.17 -4.33 2.69
C ILE A 217 -7.34 -4.07 1.45
N GLN A 218 -6.75 -2.87 1.37
CA GLN A 218 -5.91 -2.50 0.25
C GLN A 218 -4.52 -3.10 0.43
N VAL A 219 -4.08 -3.87 -0.57
CA VAL A 219 -2.71 -4.38 -0.64
C VAL A 219 -1.95 -3.50 -1.62
N THR A 220 -1.22 -2.54 -1.09
CA THR A 220 -0.39 -1.62 -1.87
C THR A 220 1.07 -2.08 -1.87
N PRO A 221 1.86 -1.74 -2.90
CA PRO A 221 3.24 -2.17 -2.96
C PRO A 221 4.15 -1.73 -1.80
N PRO A 222 4.02 -0.54 -1.16
CA PRO A 222 4.83 -0.26 0.03
C PRO A 222 4.39 -1.12 1.23
N ALA A 223 3.09 -1.38 1.41
CA ALA A 223 2.60 -2.23 2.49
C ALA A 223 3.09 -3.68 2.34
N ALA A 224 2.98 -4.24 1.13
CA ALA A 224 3.42 -5.59 0.81
C ALA A 224 4.93 -5.74 0.97
N PHE A 225 5.71 -4.77 0.48
CA PHE A 225 7.17 -4.81 0.57
C PHE A 225 7.66 -4.76 2.03
N GLU A 226 7.14 -3.84 2.83
CA GLU A 226 7.55 -3.73 4.24
C GLU A 226 7.09 -4.92 5.07
N PHE A 227 5.94 -5.51 4.74
CA PHE A 227 5.48 -6.75 5.37
C PHE A 227 6.39 -7.94 5.02
N VAL A 228 6.63 -8.20 3.73
CA VAL A 228 7.51 -9.29 3.28
C VAL A 228 8.92 -9.13 3.84
N ARG A 229 9.45 -7.90 3.88
CA ARG A 229 10.75 -7.63 4.53
C ARG A 229 10.73 -7.99 6.01
N SER A 230 9.65 -7.65 6.73
CA SER A 230 9.53 -7.97 8.15
C SER A 230 9.54 -9.48 8.38
N VAL A 231 8.85 -10.26 7.53
CA VAL A 231 8.89 -11.72 7.57
C VAL A 231 10.29 -12.25 7.25
N GLU A 232 10.93 -11.75 6.19
CA GLU A 232 12.29 -12.15 5.78
C GLU A 232 13.36 -11.84 6.85
N GLN A 233 13.18 -10.74 7.59
CA GLN A 233 14.11 -10.28 8.64
C GLN A 233 13.74 -10.80 10.03
N GLY A 234 12.62 -11.51 10.18
CA GLY A 234 12.15 -12.05 11.46
C GLY A 234 11.73 -10.97 12.46
N TYR A 235 11.17 -9.85 11.98
CA TYR A 235 10.60 -8.82 12.84
C TYR A 235 9.24 -9.26 13.37
N GLU A 236 9.00 -8.96 14.64
CA GLU A 236 7.69 -9.17 15.26
C GLU A 236 6.65 -8.25 14.59
N THR A 237 5.61 -8.84 14.01
CA THR A 237 4.55 -8.13 13.28
C THR A 237 3.19 -8.40 13.90
N SER A 238 2.36 -7.36 14.00
CA SER A 238 0.96 -7.47 14.44
C SER A 238 0.14 -6.36 13.79
N CYS A 239 -1.11 -6.17 14.19
CA CYS A 239 -1.95 -5.07 13.74
C CYS A 239 -2.53 -4.32 14.94
N VAL A 240 -2.10 -3.08 15.12
CA VAL A 240 -2.60 -2.22 16.19
C VAL A 240 -3.86 -1.50 15.71
N THR A 241 -4.93 -1.61 16.49
CA THR A 241 -6.14 -0.83 16.28
C THR A 241 -6.04 0.52 16.98
N CYS A 242 -6.34 1.61 16.27
CA CYS A 242 -6.42 2.93 16.88
C CYS A 242 -7.60 3.00 17.85
N LYS A 243 -7.34 3.23 19.14
CA LYS A 243 -8.40 3.39 20.16
C LYS A 243 -9.31 4.62 19.93
N LYS A 244 -8.91 5.57 19.08
CA LYS A 244 -9.68 6.79 18.79
C LYS A 244 -10.64 6.61 17.62
N CYS A 245 -10.22 5.96 16.53
CA CYS A 245 -11.04 5.84 15.31
C CYS A 245 -11.31 4.40 14.87
N GLY A 246 -10.78 3.39 15.55
CA GLY A 246 -10.98 1.97 15.23
C GLY A 246 -10.20 1.46 14.01
N TYR A 247 -9.51 2.33 13.24
CA TYR A 247 -8.77 1.88 12.06
C TYR A 247 -7.45 1.18 12.42
N PRO A 248 -7.03 0.18 11.62
CA PRO A 248 -5.76 -0.50 11.78
C PRO A 248 -4.58 0.41 11.42
N HIS A 249 -3.45 0.14 12.04
CA HIS A 249 -2.19 0.86 11.82
C HIS A 249 -1.31 0.14 10.82
N LEU A 250 -0.71 0.92 9.92
CA LEU A 250 0.32 0.45 9.00
C LEU A 250 1.56 1.33 9.14
N ASP A 251 2.62 0.71 9.64
CA ASP A 251 3.96 1.28 9.68
C ASP A 251 4.62 1.14 8.31
N LEU A 252 5.34 2.17 7.90
CA LEU A 252 6.17 2.17 6.69
C LEU A 252 7.52 2.84 6.96
N GLY A 253 8.46 2.69 6.03
CA GLY A 253 9.75 3.35 6.10
C GLY A 253 10.51 2.95 7.36
N SER A 254 11.06 3.91 8.10
CA SER A 254 11.83 3.63 9.32
C SER A 254 10.99 2.93 10.41
N PHE A 255 9.70 3.24 10.51
CA PHE A 255 8.79 2.60 11.48
C PHE A 255 8.57 1.12 11.16
N ALA A 256 8.61 0.73 9.89
CA ALA A 256 8.53 -0.67 9.48
C ALA A 256 9.89 -1.40 9.44
N ARG A 257 10.99 -0.72 9.80
CA ARG A 257 12.34 -1.30 9.89
C ARG A 257 12.80 -1.56 11.31
N THR A 258 12.07 -1.03 12.30
CA THR A 258 12.43 -1.13 13.71
C THR A 258 11.17 -1.37 14.53
N PRO A 259 10.97 -2.58 15.08
CA PRO A 259 9.86 -2.84 15.99
C PRO A 259 9.82 -1.84 17.14
N HIS A 260 8.64 -1.28 17.39
CA HIS A 260 8.45 -0.22 18.37
C HIS A 260 7.06 -0.31 19.02
N ALA A 261 6.91 0.36 20.17
CA ALA A 261 5.69 0.27 20.97
C ALA A 261 4.72 1.43 20.72
N LYS A 262 5.21 2.56 20.19
CA LYS A 262 4.42 3.79 20.01
C LYS A 262 4.10 4.02 18.54
N HIS A 263 2.84 3.83 18.19
CA HIS A 263 2.36 3.87 16.81
C HIS A 263 1.67 5.20 16.49
N PHE A 264 1.76 5.62 15.24
CA PHE A 264 1.08 6.80 14.73
C PHE A 264 -0.12 6.40 13.87
N CYS A 265 -1.32 6.90 14.19
CA CYS A 265 -2.52 6.57 13.43
C CYS A 265 -2.58 7.39 12.15
N GLY A 266 -2.30 6.75 11.02
CA GLY A 266 -2.41 7.34 9.68
C GLY A 266 -3.82 7.82 9.31
N ASN A 267 -4.88 7.31 9.95
CA ASN A 267 -6.27 7.71 9.64
C ASN A 267 -6.73 8.98 10.37
N CYS A 268 -6.42 9.13 11.66
CA CYS A 268 -6.94 10.26 12.45
C CYS A 268 -5.85 11.18 13.03
N GLY A 269 -4.58 10.89 12.76
CA GLY A 269 -3.43 11.66 13.27
C GLY A 269 -3.19 11.51 14.77
N ASN A 270 -3.84 10.52 15.41
CA ASN A 270 -3.61 10.20 16.82
C ASN A 270 -2.22 9.59 17.00
N ASP A 271 -1.40 10.23 17.82
CA ASP A 271 -0.02 9.87 18.12
C ASP A 271 0.15 9.21 19.50
N SER A 272 -0.97 8.82 20.12
CA SER A 272 -1.02 8.18 21.44
C SER A 272 -1.55 6.75 21.34
N VAL A 273 -1.10 5.99 20.33
CA VAL A 273 -1.43 4.58 20.16
C VAL A 273 -0.24 3.75 20.57
N TRP A 274 -0.47 2.75 21.43
CA TRP A 274 0.59 1.92 22.00
C TRP A 274 0.21 0.44 21.88
N SER A 275 1.18 -0.39 21.50
CA SER A 275 1.11 -1.84 21.60
C SER A 275 1.76 -2.33 22.90
N ASP A 276 1.38 -3.52 23.35
CA ASP A 276 1.90 -4.10 24.60
C ASP A 276 3.40 -4.43 24.53
N GLY A 277 3.90 -4.68 23.31
CA GLY A 277 5.31 -4.95 23.01
C GLY A 277 5.82 -4.15 21.81
N LYS A 278 7.09 -4.34 21.47
CA LYS A 278 7.70 -3.75 20.27
C LYS A 278 7.35 -4.59 19.05
N ILE A 279 6.64 -4.00 18.10
CA ILE A 279 6.17 -4.66 16.88
C ILE A 279 6.30 -3.70 15.69
N VAL A 280 6.20 -4.24 14.48
CA VAL A 280 5.83 -3.51 13.27
C VAL A 280 4.33 -3.74 13.03
N SER A 281 3.54 -2.66 13.01
CA SER A 281 2.10 -2.75 12.78
C SER A 281 1.76 -2.78 11.29
N THR A 282 0.89 -3.70 10.87
CA THR A 282 0.39 -3.79 9.50
C THR A 282 -0.98 -4.45 9.42
N PRO A 283 -1.94 -3.92 8.63
CA PRO A 283 -3.23 -4.55 8.37
C PRO A 283 -3.11 -5.82 7.52
N LEU A 284 -1.94 -6.10 6.93
CA LEU A 284 -1.69 -7.35 6.22
C LEU A 284 -1.47 -8.53 7.17
N LYS A 285 -1.13 -8.29 8.45
CA LYS A 285 -0.86 -9.39 9.39
C LYS A 285 -2.12 -10.20 9.75
N PRO A 286 -3.29 -9.60 10.07
CA PRO A 286 -4.52 -10.36 10.30
C PRO A 286 -4.94 -11.17 9.07
N LEU A 287 -4.80 -10.60 7.86
CA LEU A 287 -5.02 -11.33 6.62
C LEU A 287 -4.11 -12.53 6.48
N HIS A 288 -2.81 -12.31 6.66
CA HIS A 288 -1.81 -13.37 6.59
C HIS A 288 -2.12 -14.47 7.63
N ASP A 289 -2.42 -14.11 8.87
CA ASP A 289 -2.67 -15.11 9.92
C ASP A 289 -3.95 -15.93 9.69
N GLN A 290 -4.98 -15.30 9.15
CA GLN A 290 -6.26 -15.96 8.89
C GLN A 290 -6.22 -16.84 7.64
N PHE A 291 -5.55 -16.39 6.58
CA PHE A 291 -5.62 -17.01 5.25
C PHE A 291 -4.31 -17.61 4.75
N ASN A 292 -3.27 -17.65 5.58
CA ASN A 292 -2.05 -18.42 5.28
C ASN A 292 -2.14 -19.83 5.89
N ASN A 293 -2.79 -20.73 5.16
CA ASN A 293 -3.06 -22.10 5.62
C ASN A 293 -1.78 -22.91 5.85
N SER A 294 -0.66 -22.52 5.23
CA SER A 294 0.66 -23.08 5.51
C SER A 294 1.69 -21.99 5.78
N ASN A 295 2.07 -21.87 7.05
CA ASN A 295 3.23 -21.10 7.50
C ASN A 295 4.56 -21.88 7.37
N THR A 296 4.54 -23.03 6.70
CA THR A 296 5.73 -23.88 6.52
C THR A 296 6.37 -23.65 5.16
N TYR A 297 7.70 -23.77 5.15
CA TYR A 297 8.51 -23.67 3.95
C TYR A 297 9.24 -24.97 3.69
N VAL A 298 9.32 -25.36 2.42
CA VAL A 298 10.17 -26.46 1.96
C VAL A 298 11.26 -25.90 1.07
N THR A 299 12.51 -26.30 1.28
CA THR A 299 13.58 -26.03 0.31
C THR A 299 13.58 -27.16 -0.70
N PRO A 300 13.35 -26.89 -1.99
CA PRO A 300 13.31 -27.95 -2.99
C PRO A 300 14.70 -28.56 -3.19
N ASP A 301 14.78 -29.88 -3.37
CA ASP A 301 16.04 -30.61 -3.59
C ASP A 301 16.64 -30.37 -5.00
N ARG A 302 15.87 -29.71 -5.87
CA ARG A 302 16.26 -29.37 -7.24
C ARG A 302 17.43 -28.38 -7.24
N ARG A 303 18.35 -28.58 -8.18
CA ARG A 303 19.52 -27.74 -8.40
C ARG A 303 19.55 -27.26 -9.85
N LEU A 304 19.97 -26.02 -10.08
CA LEU A 304 20.14 -25.46 -11.41
C LEU A 304 21.56 -24.91 -11.57
N ASN A 305 22.27 -25.36 -12.60
CA ASN A 305 23.52 -24.74 -13.01
C ASN A 305 23.27 -23.80 -14.19
N LEU A 306 23.31 -22.49 -13.96
CA LEU A 306 23.07 -21.49 -15.00
C LEU A 306 24.21 -21.42 -16.02
N ASP A 307 25.39 -21.94 -15.69
CA ASP A 307 26.52 -22.00 -16.63
C ASP A 307 26.25 -22.94 -17.81
N ASP A 308 25.27 -23.85 -17.68
CA ASP A 308 24.83 -24.75 -18.75
C ASP A 308 23.93 -24.05 -19.79
N TYR A 309 23.46 -22.83 -19.50
CA TYR A 309 22.51 -22.07 -20.33
C TYR A 309 23.20 -20.95 -21.14
N VAL A 310 24.38 -21.23 -21.70
CA VAL A 310 25.12 -20.26 -22.52
C VAL A 310 24.29 -19.78 -23.72
N GLY A 311 24.21 -18.46 -23.90
CA GLY A 311 23.44 -17.84 -24.99
C GLY A 311 21.96 -17.60 -24.68
N HIS A 312 21.50 -18.01 -23.49
CA HIS A 312 20.15 -17.75 -22.99
C HIS A 312 20.11 -16.56 -22.04
N HIS A 313 18.98 -15.87 -22.02
CA HIS A 313 18.72 -14.84 -21.02
C HIS A 313 18.15 -15.46 -19.75
N PHE A 314 18.47 -14.91 -18.58
CA PHE A 314 17.84 -15.32 -17.33
C PHE A 314 17.58 -14.13 -16.41
N ASP A 315 16.60 -14.32 -15.53
CA ASP A 315 16.32 -13.48 -14.37
C ASP A 315 16.21 -14.38 -13.14
N MET A 316 16.70 -13.90 -11.99
CA MET A 316 16.59 -14.66 -10.74
C MET A 316 16.18 -13.80 -9.56
N TRP A 317 15.45 -14.43 -8.65
CA TRP A 317 14.97 -13.85 -7.41
C TRP A 317 15.29 -14.79 -6.26
N SER A 318 15.54 -14.22 -5.09
CA SER A 318 15.17 -14.93 -3.87
C SER A 318 13.66 -15.14 -3.89
N SER A 319 13.21 -16.38 -3.71
CA SER A 319 11.80 -16.62 -3.36
C SER A 319 11.46 -15.81 -2.10
N THR A 320 10.24 -15.28 -2.06
CA THR A 320 9.76 -14.46 -0.94
C THR A 320 8.51 -15.09 -0.32
N PRO A 321 8.31 -14.93 0.99
CA PRO A 321 7.05 -15.24 1.65
C PRO A 321 5.89 -14.60 0.90
N ALA A 322 4.82 -15.36 0.72
CA ALA A 322 3.56 -14.78 0.30
C ALA A 322 3.05 -13.80 1.37
N VAL A 323 2.42 -12.71 0.93
CA VAL A 323 1.56 -11.88 1.78
C VAL A 323 0.40 -12.73 2.31
N LEU A 324 -0.13 -13.62 1.48
CA LEU A 324 -1.02 -14.70 1.92
C LEU A 324 -0.93 -15.91 0.99
N TRP A 325 -1.27 -17.08 1.51
CA TRP A 325 -1.23 -18.34 0.76
C TRP A 325 -2.29 -19.31 1.30
N THR A 326 -3.42 -19.41 0.61
CA THR A 326 -4.56 -20.22 1.08
C THR A 326 -4.40 -21.71 0.82
N ALA A 327 -3.31 -22.15 0.21
CA ALA A 327 -3.09 -23.56 -0.01
C ALA A 327 -2.48 -24.24 1.22
N ASP A 328 -2.91 -25.47 1.50
CA ASP A 328 -2.44 -26.26 2.64
C ASP A 328 -1.01 -26.80 2.48
N ARG A 329 -0.45 -26.71 1.26
CA ARG A 329 0.92 -27.17 0.98
C ARG A 329 1.96 -26.14 1.42
N PRO A 330 3.17 -26.57 1.81
CA PRO A 330 4.30 -25.68 2.07
C PRO A 330 4.62 -24.77 0.88
N GLN A 331 5.08 -23.57 1.18
CA GLN A 331 5.66 -22.68 0.16
C GLN A 331 7.10 -23.10 -0.13
N GLU A 332 7.52 -23.03 -1.39
CA GLU A 332 8.91 -23.30 -1.73
C GLU A 332 9.80 -22.12 -1.35
N LYS A 333 10.90 -22.41 -0.64
CA LYS A 333 11.90 -21.45 -0.20
C LYS A 333 13.26 -21.81 -0.78
N GLY A 334 13.61 -21.08 -1.83
CA GLY A 334 14.86 -21.20 -2.58
C GLY A 334 15.12 -19.99 -3.46
N ILE A 335 15.72 -20.22 -4.61
CA ILE A 335 16.01 -19.23 -5.65
C ILE A 335 15.07 -19.51 -6.82
N HIS A 336 14.21 -18.55 -7.14
CA HIS A 336 13.32 -18.63 -8.28
C HIS A 336 14.04 -18.13 -9.52
N VAL A 337 14.00 -18.89 -10.60
CA VAL A 337 14.77 -18.61 -11.81
C VAL A 337 13.86 -18.72 -13.03
N HIS A 338 13.92 -17.71 -13.89
CA HIS A 338 13.46 -17.82 -15.26
C HIS A 338 14.66 -17.91 -16.19
N VAL A 339 14.69 -18.89 -17.09
CA VAL A 339 15.60 -18.92 -18.24
C VAL A 339 14.78 -18.84 -19.52
N TYR A 340 15.19 -17.98 -20.44
CA TYR A 340 14.49 -17.69 -21.69
C TYR A 340 15.25 -18.24 -22.90
N ASP A 341 14.52 -18.73 -23.90
CA ASP A 341 15.10 -19.27 -25.14
C ASP A 341 15.77 -18.16 -25.96
N GLY A 342 17.11 -18.20 -26.04
CA GLY A 342 17.93 -17.14 -26.62
C GLY A 342 17.57 -15.76 -26.09
N ASN A 343 17.06 -14.91 -26.98
CA ASN A 343 16.57 -13.56 -26.66
C ASN A 343 15.03 -13.45 -26.67
N GLY A 344 14.31 -14.54 -26.92
CA GLY A 344 12.86 -14.56 -27.05
C GLY A 344 12.13 -14.52 -25.70
N PRO A 345 10.79 -14.37 -25.73
CA PRO A 345 9.97 -14.31 -24.51
C PRO A 345 9.64 -15.69 -23.93
N ARG A 346 9.98 -16.77 -24.65
CA ARG A 346 9.66 -18.15 -24.24
C ARG A 346 10.56 -18.57 -23.08
N ARG A 347 9.98 -18.94 -21.95
CA ARG A 347 10.70 -19.58 -20.85
C ARG A 347 10.98 -21.04 -21.18
N ILE A 348 12.21 -21.46 -20.95
CA ILE A 348 12.67 -22.86 -20.97
C ILE A 348 12.92 -23.38 -19.56
N GLU A 349 13.05 -22.47 -18.58
CA GLU A 349 13.07 -22.78 -17.16
C GLU A 349 12.23 -21.74 -16.40
N ASP A 350 11.43 -22.19 -15.44
CA ASP A 350 10.53 -21.38 -14.62
C ASP A 350 10.15 -22.16 -13.36
N ASP A 351 11.06 -22.20 -12.39
CA ASP A 351 10.89 -22.96 -11.15
C ASP A 351 11.68 -22.32 -9.99
N THR A 352 11.46 -22.83 -8.77
CA THR A 352 12.24 -22.53 -7.58
C THR A 352 13.19 -23.69 -7.25
N PHE A 353 14.45 -23.35 -7.01
CA PHE A 353 15.55 -24.29 -6.78
C PHE A 353 16.13 -24.09 -5.39
N GLY A 354 16.58 -25.18 -4.74
CA GLY A 354 17.27 -25.10 -3.47
C GLY A 354 18.70 -24.59 -3.62
N GLU A 355 19.32 -24.85 -4.77
CA GLU A 355 20.67 -24.45 -5.11
C GLU A 355 20.73 -23.95 -6.56
N VAL A 356 21.35 -22.79 -6.77
CA VAL A 356 21.63 -22.24 -8.11
C VAL A 356 23.12 -21.91 -8.19
N ILE A 357 23.76 -22.37 -9.27
CA ILE A 357 25.17 -22.12 -9.55
C ILE A 357 25.27 -21.11 -10.70
N LEU A 358 26.13 -20.10 -10.53
CA LEU A 358 26.45 -19.12 -11.58
C LEU A 358 27.94 -18.78 -11.51
N ASN A 359 28.63 -18.87 -12.64
CA ASN A 359 30.08 -18.72 -12.77
C ASN A 359 30.86 -19.67 -11.82
N GLY A 360 30.37 -20.89 -11.65
CA GLY A 360 30.95 -21.90 -10.75
C GLY A 360 30.71 -21.65 -9.26
N GLU A 361 29.99 -20.60 -8.86
CA GLU A 361 29.68 -20.28 -7.47
C GLU A 361 28.23 -20.59 -7.11
N VAL A 362 28.03 -21.22 -5.94
CA VAL A 362 26.69 -21.42 -5.38
C VAL A 362 26.18 -20.11 -4.81
N LEU A 363 25.01 -19.67 -5.27
CA LEU A 363 24.41 -18.40 -4.87
C LEU A 363 23.76 -18.47 -3.48
N ASP A 364 23.92 -17.41 -2.69
CA ASP A 364 23.28 -17.27 -1.39
C ASP A 364 21.94 -16.53 -1.49
N ARG A 365 20.85 -17.15 -1.04
CA ARG A 365 19.51 -16.56 -1.05
C ARG A 365 19.45 -15.23 -0.29
N LYS A 366 20.14 -15.12 0.85
CA LYS A 366 20.10 -13.89 1.67
C LYS A 366 20.75 -12.72 0.92
N HIS A 367 21.85 -12.97 0.22
CA HIS A 367 22.47 -11.99 -0.65
C HIS A 367 21.53 -11.58 -1.80
N LEU A 368 20.85 -12.53 -2.45
CA LEU A 368 19.88 -12.21 -3.50
C LEU A 368 18.72 -11.33 -2.99
N TRP A 369 18.23 -11.59 -1.78
CA TRP A 369 17.23 -10.73 -1.13
C TRP A 369 17.73 -9.29 -0.95
N GLN A 370 18.99 -9.10 -0.52
CA GLN A 370 19.58 -7.76 -0.39
C GLN A 370 19.65 -7.04 -1.74
N LEU A 371 20.01 -7.74 -2.81
CA LEU A 371 20.04 -7.19 -4.16
C LEU A 371 18.63 -6.82 -4.66
N MET A 372 17.62 -7.67 -4.46
CA MET A 372 16.22 -7.36 -4.79
C MET A 372 15.75 -6.10 -4.07
N ALA A 373 16.03 -5.99 -2.77
CA ALA A 373 15.69 -4.81 -1.98
C ALA A 373 16.42 -3.56 -2.49
N ALA A 374 17.69 -3.68 -2.93
CA ALA A 374 18.46 -2.57 -3.49
C ALA A 374 18.04 -2.17 -4.92
N ASN A 375 17.45 -3.10 -5.67
CA ASN A 375 16.88 -2.86 -7.00
C ASN A 375 15.46 -2.30 -6.93
N THR A 376 14.82 -2.37 -5.76
CA THR A 376 13.48 -1.84 -5.53
C THR A 376 13.52 -0.34 -5.28
N LEU A 377 12.68 0.43 -5.98
CA LEU A 377 12.54 1.88 -5.76
C LEU A 377 11.47 2.15 -4.70
N TYR A 378 11.89 2.71 -3.56
CA TYR A 378 11.04 3.34 -2.54
C TYR A 378 11.75 4.37 -1.68
#